data_AF-A0A3C0QPB1-F1
#
_entry.id   AF-A0A3C0QPB1-F1
#
_cell.length_a   1.000
_cell.length_b   1.000
_cell.length_c   1.000
_cell.angle_alpha   90.00
_cell.angle_beta   90.00
_cell.angle_gamma   90.00
#
_symmetry.space_group_name_H-M   'P 1'
#
loop_
_entity.id
_entity.type
_entity.pdbx_description
1 polymer ?
#
loop_
_entity_poly.entity_id
_entity_poly.type
_entity_poly.pdbx_seq_one_letter_code
_entity_poly.pdbx_strand_id
1 'polypeptide(L)'
;MNVTSLLKILRNYVGTDRHNALDYCAYIFSLLMKEPESAEDIRLDENESYYPFTSPTRKSSAQKLMSGDRGIPNDIAKMVYSHFDKSKLLEIIEALAYDTKRNLCIDLSNKGIDCNNDNVSEVCAELFNTYIREAIDEVQPDNYGVIEKRNEIGEVIPPVPIVAVRYHNGKIYTGDSIIELSPYLEPAEEESDELPYIDALMEVYSEKEKRSISRENITTLKTFLRKHYSDQKRAYVGAYGLQRRIREVFSDGEEQFATLENDTYECIEPVYYNDSYNSGFDRLQAVLAQVVGNPSRKSALYNISGLIGALEQKGICHILVNDKKIKSWVDMYDESI
;
A
#
# COMPACT_ATOMS: atom_id res chain seq x y z
N MET A 1 18.86 11.68 7.57
CA MET A 1 18.54 12.79 8.50
C MET A 1 18.49 12.25 9.94
N ASN A 2 18.57 13.08 11.00
CA ASN A 2 18.38 12.66 12.40
C ASN A 2 17.16 13.35 13.05
N VAL A 3 16.71 12.86 14.21
CA VAL A 3 15.52 13.39 14.90
C VAL A 3 15.58 14.89 15.19
N THR A 4 16.74 15.41 15.62
CA THR A 4 16.89 16.86 15.88
C THR A 4 16.68 17.69 14.63
N SER A 5 17.13 17.20 13.46
CA SER A 5 16.93 17.88 12.19
C SER A 5 15.45 17.89 11.81
N LEU A 6 14.75 16.76 11.97
CA LEU A 6 13.30 16.67 11.73
C LEU A 6 12.54 17.65 12.63
N LEU A 7 12.82 17.65 13.93
CA LEU A 7 12.20 18.55 14.91
C LEU A 7 12.43 20.04 14.56
N LYS A 8 13.63 20.40 14.11
CA LYS A 8 13.93 21.78 13.69
C LYS A 8 13.17 22.20 12.43
N ILE A 9 13.03 21.29 11.46
CA ILE A 9 12.26 21.54 10.24
C ILE A 9 10.79 21.71 10.60
N LEU A 10 10.20 20.72 11.28
CA LEU A 10 8.77 20.74 11.63
C LEU A 10 8.39 21.93 12.50
N ARG A 11 9.29 22.45 13.34
CA ARG A 11 9.03 23.63 14.16
C ARG A 11 8.69 24.89 13.35
N ASN A 12 9.12 24.96 12.09
CA ASN A 12 8.80 26.07 11.20
C ASN A 12 7.36 26.00 10.67
N TYR A 13 6.68 24.86 10.81
CA TYR A 13 5.40 24.57 10.17
C TYR A 13 4.31 24.13 11.16
N VAL A 14 4.69 23.37 12.18
CA VAL A 14 3.82 22.73 13.16
C VAL A 14 4.21 23.24 14.54
N GLY A 15 3.24 23.77 15.31
CA GLY A 15 3.49 24.32 16.66
C GLY A 15 4.35 25.59 16.67
N THR A 16 4.16 26.48 15.69
CA THR A 16 4.96 27.70 15.49
C THR A 16 4.82 28.71 16.64
N ASP A 17 3.75 28.61 17.42
CA ASP A 17 3.48 29.38 18.64
C ASP A 17 4.28 28.87 19.86
N ARG A 18 4.94 27.70 19.76
CA ARG A 18 5.71 27.10 20.87
C ARG A 18 7.15 27.63 20.89
N HIS A 19 7.36 28.68 21.67
CA HIS A 19 8.61 29.45 21.65
C HIS A 19 9.80 28.79 22.37
N ASN A 20 9.56 27.90 23.33
CA ASN A 20 10.64 27.23 24.06
C ASN A 20 10.70 25.72 23.77
N ALA A 21 11.88 25.12 23.99
CA ALA A 21 12.13 23.73 23.64
C ALA A 21 11.24 22.74 24.42
N LEU A 22 10.93 23.03 25.69
CA LEU A 22 10.08 22.17 26.52
C LEU A 22 8.66 22.13 25.94
N ASP A 23 8.04 23.30 25.74
CA ASP A 23 6.68 23.40 25.20
C ASP A 23 6.58 22.80 23.80
N TYR A 24 7.58 23.05 22.94
CA TYR A 24 7.58 22.49 21.59
C TYR A 24 7.73 20.97 21.61
N CYS A 25 8.63 20.42 22.43
CA CYS A 25 8.77 18.98 22.58
C CYS A 25 7.51 18.35 23.20
N ALA A 26 6.89 18.97 24.21
CA ALA A 26 5.64 18.47 24.77
C ALA A 26 4.55 18.38 23.71
N TYR A 27 4.37 19.46 22.94
CA TYR A 27 3.38 19.53 21.87
C TYR A 27 3.65 18.51 20.75
N ILE A 28 4.85 18.50 20.16
CA ILE A 28 5.11 17.65 18.98
C ILE A 28 5.03 16.16 19.32
N PHE A 29 5.48 15.76 20.52
CA PHE A 29 5.40 14.36 20.95
C PHE A 29 3.98 13.97 21.40
N SER A 30 3.16 14.91 21.90
CA SER A 30 1.75 14.60 22.17
C SER A 30 0.94 14.33 20.90
N LEU A 31 1.39 14.82 19.74
CA LEU A 31 0.79 14.49 18.43
C LEU A 31 1.10 13.07 17.95
N LEU A 32 2.06 12.39 18.60
CA LEU A 32 2.50 11.03 18.29
C LEU A 32 1.97 10.00 19.30
N MET A 33 0.99 10.38 20.12
CA MET A 33 0.44 9.53 21.17
C MET A 33 -1.08 9.52 21.15
N LYS A 34 -1.65 8.36 21.52
CA LYS A 34 -3.09 8.19 21.77
C LYS A 34 -3.56 9.12 22.88
N GLU A 35 -4.84 9.42 22.89
CA GLU A 35 -5.45 10.03 24.07
C GLU A 35 -5.48 9.03 25.22
N PRO A 36 -5.44 9.50 26.48
CA PRO A 36 -5.56 8.62 27.63
C PRO A 36 -6.95 7.97 27.66
N GLU A 37 -7.01 6.68 27.36
CA GLU A 37 -8.27 5.92 27.28
C GLU A 37 -8.45 4.99 28.48
N SER A 38 -7.37 4.35 28.95
CA SER A 38 -7.46 3.44 30.09
C SER A 38 -7.53 4.18 31.42
N ALA A 39 -8.08 3.54 32.46
CA ALA A 39 -8.13 4.13 33.79
C ALA A 39 -6.74 4.49 34.34
N GLU A 40 -5.70 3.75 33.92
CA GLU A 40 -4.31 4.05 34.28
C GLU A 40 -3.78 5.27 33.50
N ASP A 41 -4.06 5.36 32.19
CA ASP A 41 -3.66 6.48 31.35
C ASP A 41 -4.29 7.79 31.83
N ILE A 42 -5.59 7.76 32.12
CA ILE A 42 -6.33 8.91 32.65
C ILE A 42 -5.70 9.37 33.96
N ARG A 43 -5.36 8.44 34.86
CA ARG A 43 -4.68 8.78 36.13
C ARG A 43 -3.29 9.36 35.92
N LEU A 44 -2.56 8.91 34.90
CA LEU A 44 -1.26 9.48 34.54
C LEU A 44 -1.41 10.89 33.95
N ASP A 45 -2.44 11.14 33.16
CA ASP A 45 -2.72 12.44 32.55
C ASP A 45 -3.15 13.48 33.59
N GLU A 46 -4.00 13.09 34.54
CA GLU A 46 -4.38 13.91 35.72
C GLU A 46 -3.17 14.37 36.53
N ASN A 47 -2.07 13.61 36.51
CA ASN A 47 -0.81 13.92 37.19
C ASN A 47 0.27 14.47 36.23
N GLU A 48 -0.12 14.95 35.05
CA GLU A 48 0.76 15.50 34.01
C GLU A 48 1.93 14.56 33.64
N SER A 49 1.72 13.25 33.74
CA SER A 49 2.76 12.22 33.59
C SER A 49 2.51 11.27 32.41
N TYR A 50 1.38 11.43 31.72
CA TYR A 50 1.04 10.63 30.53
C TYR A 50 1.82 11.09 29.30
N TYR A 51 1.75 12.39 28.96
CA TYR A 51 2.49 12.93 27.83
C TYR A 51 3.95 13.29 28.21
N PRO A 52 4.89 13.15 27.27
CA PRO A 52 6.29 13.48 27.50
C PRO A 52 6.51 14.99 27.56
N PHE A 53 7.61 15.40 28.21
CA PHE A 53 8.06 16.80 28.29
C PHE A 53 7.08 17.80 28.94
N THR A 54 6.03 17.35 29.63
CA THR A 54 5.10 18.18 30.41
C THR A 54 5.75 18.75 31.68
N SER A 55 6.60 17.97 32.35
CA SER A 55 7.24 18.39 33.60
C SER A 55 8.38 19.41 33.39
N PRO A 56 8.47 20.49 34.19
CA PRO A 56 9.61 21.43 34.16
C PRO A 56 10.99 20.77 34.36
N THR A 57 11.04 19.62 35.02
CA THR A 57 12.26 18.82 35.20
C THR A 57 12.87 18.34 33.87
N ARG A 58 12.05 18.25 32.81
CA ARG A 58 12.47 17.82 31.47
C ARG A 58 13.05 18.94 30.61
N LYS A 59 13.11 20.19 31.11
CA LYS A 59 13.63 21.35 30.35
C LYS A 59 15.03 21.12 29.78
N SER A 60 15.95 20.57 30.57
CA SER A 60 17.31 20.27 30.10
C SER A 60 17.33 19.19 29.02
N SER A 61 16.50 18.15 29.16
CA SER A 61 16.40 17.07 28.17
C SER A 61 15.83 17.58 26.85
N ALA A 62 14.78 18.42 26.88
CA ALA A 62 14.22 19.05 25.69
C ALA A 62 15.24 19.96 24.99
N GLN A 63 16.00 20.75 25.74
CA GLN A 63 17.07 21.60 25.18
C GLN A 63 18.18 20.77 24.52
N LYS A 64 18.60 19.66 25.13
CA LYS A 64 19.61 18.75 24.56
C LYS A 64 19.11 18.06 23.30
N LEU A 65 17.83 17.67 23.26
CA LEU A 65 17.19 17.12 22.06
C LEU A 65 17.14 18.14 20.92
N MET A 66 16.69 19.36 21.21
CA MET A 66 16.57 20.42 20.20
C MET A 66 17.91 21.00 19.75
N SER A 67 18.97 20.94 20.57
CA SER A 67 20.32 21.34 20.16
C SER A 67 21.01 20.25 19.34
N GLY A 68 20.75 18.98 19.65
CA GLY A 68 21.42 17.81 19.05
C GLY A 68 22.47 17.19 19.96
N ASP A 69 22.65 17.69 21.17
CA ASP A 69 23.58 17.16 22.18
C ASP A 69 23.18 15.77 22.69
N ARG A 70 21.90 15.41 22.57
CA ARG A 70 21.35 14.10 22.94
C ARG A 70 20.15 13.76 22.06
N GLY A 71 20.00 12.49 21.68
CA GLY A 71 18.79 11.98 21.03
C GLY A 71 17.58 11.90 21.97
N ILE A 72 16.51 11.23 21.53
CA ILE A 72 15.31 11.01 22.36
C ILE A 72 15.73 10.22 23.62
N PRO A 73 15.41 10.68 24.84
CA PRO A 73 15.66 9.90 26.04
C PRO A 73 14.94 8.54 25.97
N ASN A 74 15.63 7.45 26.34
CA ASN A 74 15.10 6.08 26.23
C ASN A 74 13.75 5.89 26.95
N ASP A 75 13.57 6.49 28.12
CA ASP A 75 12.32 6.45 28.88
C ASP A 75 11.16 7.16 28.15
N ILE A 76 11.45 8.29 27.51
CA ILE A 76 10.49 9.01 26.67
C ILE A 76 10.17 8.20 25.41
N ALA A 77 11.17 7.61 24.77
CA ALA A 77 10.96 6.79 23.58
C ALA A 77 10.08 5.56 23.89
N LYS A 78 10.30 4.87 25.01
CA LYS A 78 9.44 3.76 25.47
C LYS A 78 8.00 4.19 25.73
N MET A 79 7.83 5.35 26.35
CA MET A 79 6.51 5.93 26.62
C MET A 79 5.77 6.22 25.32
N VAL A 80 6.40 6.95 24.40
CA VAL A 80 5.80 7.31 23.11
C VAL A 80 5.53 6.06 22.27
N TYR A 81 6.45 5.09 22.25
CA TYR A 81 6.27 3.82 21.52
C TYR A 81 5.07 3.02 22.02
N SER A 82 4.89 2.91 23.35
CA SER A 82 3.79 2.14 23.95
C SER A 82 2.40 2.71 23.65
N HIS A 83 2.33 4.02 23.37
CA HIS A 83 1.08 4.72 23.08
C HIS A 83 1.09 5.36 21.69
N PHE A 84 1.94 4.88 20.77
CA PHE A 84 2.16 5.54 19.49
C PHE A 84 0.86 5.64 18.69
N ASP A 85 0.56 6.84 18.22
CA ASP A 85 -0.56 7.16 17.33
C ASP A 85 -0.20 8.41 16.55
N LYS A 86 -0.24 8.32 15.22
CA LYS A 86 0.21 9.41 14.36
C LYS A 86 -0.95 10.25 13.82
N SER A 87 -2.21 9.88 14.09
CA SER A 87 -3.41 10.50 13.50
C SER A 87 -3.41 12.01 13.68
N LYS A 88 -3.08 12.49 14.88
CA LYS A 88 -3.03 13.93 15.20
C LYS A 88 -1.92 14.65 14.43
N LEU A 89 -0.75 14.02 14.27
CA LEU A 89 0.33 14.59 13.46
C LEU A 89 -0.06 14.65 11.99
N LEU A 90 -0.68 13.59 11.46
CA LEU A 90 -1.16 13.52 10.08
C LEU A 90 -2.17 14.63 9.82
N GLU A 91 -3.20 14.73 10.67
CA GLU A 91 -4.25 15.76 10.56
C GLU A 91 -3.66 17.17 10.53
N ILE A 92 -2.72 17.47 11.43
CA ILE A 92 -2.12 18.80 11.53
C ILE A 92 -1.26 19.13 10.32
N ILE A 93 -0.51 18.16 9.78
CA ILE A 93 0.29 18.38 8.57
C ILE A 93 -0.61 18.48 7.34
N GLU A 94 -1.66 17.68 7.23
CA GLU A 94 -2.61 17.73 6.12
C GLU A 94 -3.42 19.03 6.08
N ALA A 95 -3.71 19.60 7.24
CA ALA A 95 -4.38 20.90 7.37
C ALA A 95 -3.50 22.09 6.93
N LEU A 96 -2.19 21.89 6.68
CA LEU A 96 -1.32 22.96 6.20
C LEU A 96 -1.72 23.37 4.77
N ALA A 97 -1.61 24.68 4.49
CA ALA A 97 -1.81 25.20 3.14
C ALA A 97 -0.86 24.55 2.13
N TYR A 98 -1.31 24.42 0.88
CA TYR A 98 -0.56 23.74 -0.19
C TYR A 98 0.89 24.24 -0.34
N ASP A 99 1.10 25.55 -0.33
CA ASP A 99 2.44 26.15 -0.43
C ASP A 99 3.30 25.87 0.82
N THR A 100 2.68 25.78 1.99
CA THR A 100 3.35 25.42 3.24
C THR A 100 3.82 23.96 3.21
N LYS A 101 2.96 23.03 2.78
CA LYS A 101 3.35 21.62 2.56
C LYS A 101 4.48 21.51 1.54
N ARG A 102 4.40 22.27 0.44
CA ARG A 102 5.45 22.29 -0.59
C ARG A 102 6.80 22.75 -0.02
N ASN A 103 6.81 23.78 0.83
CA ASN A 103 8.03 24.25 1.47
C ASN A 103 8.59 23.22 2.47
N LEU A 104 7.72 22.54 3.23
CA LEU A 104 8.13 21.42 4.08
C LEU A 104 8.79 20.29 3.27
N CYS A 105 8.22 19.92 2.12
CA CYS A 105 8.82 18.94 1.21
C CYS A 105 10.21 19.37 0.73
N ILE A 106 10.38 20.65 0.36
CA ILE A 106 11.68 21.19 -0.05
C ILE A 106 12.71 21.08 1.08
N ASP A 107 12.34 21.43 2.31
CA ASP A 107 13.21 21.35 3.48
C ASP A 107 13.62 19.91 3.80
N LEU A 108 12.70 18.94 3.64
CA LEU A 108 12.97 17.51 3.78
C LEU A 108 13.88 16.98 2.65
N SER A 109 13.64 17.40 1.40
CA SER A 109 14.47 17.04 0.24
C SER A 109 15.90 17.57 0.38
N ASN A 110 16.09 18.75 0.95
CA ASN A 110 17.41 19.30 1.30
C ASN A 110 18.17 18.44 2.34
N LYS A 111 17.48 17.53 3.04
CA LYS A 111 18.06 16.53 3.95
C LYS A 111 18.10 15.12 3.37
N GLY A 112 17.80 14.96 2.08
CA GLY A 112 17.81 13.69 1.36
C GLY A 112 16.57 12.82 1.62
N ILE A 113 15.46 13.41 2.06
CA ILE A 113 14.18 12.72 2.23
C ILE A 113 13.26 13.12 1.08
N ASP A 114 12.83 12.15 0.27
CA ASP A 114 11.91 12.37 -0.82
C ASP A 114 10.46 12.28 -0.35
N CYS A 115 9.65 13.28 -0.71
CA CYS A 115 8.23 13.36 -0.40
C CYS A 115 7.53 14.41 -1.28
N ASN A 116 6.21 14.33 -1.34
CA ASN A 116 5.35 15.27 -2.06
C ASN A 116 4.18 15.71 -1.16
N ASN A 117 3.34 16.63 -1.65
CA ASN A 117 2.24 17.20 -0.88
C ASN A 117 1.16 16.19 -0.43
N ASP A 118 1.12 15.00 -1.03
CA ASP A 118 0.15 13.96 -0.76
C ASP A 118 0.64 12.94 0.27
N ASN A 119 1.96 12.88 0.53
CA ASN A 119 2.56 11.89 1.44
C ASN A 119 3.48 12.48 2.52
N VAL A 120 3.68 13.80 2.55
CA VAL A 120 4.61 14.45 3.49
C VAL A 120 4.24 14.26 4.96
N SER A 121 2.95 14.17 5.28
CA SER A 121 2.43 13.86 6.61
C SER A 121 2.89 12.48 7.10
N GLU A 122 2.65 11.47 6.26
CA GLU A 122 3.04 10.08 6.48
C GLU A 122 4.56 9.93 6.59
N VAL A 123 5.32 10.55 5.68
CA VAL A 123 6.79 10.53 5.72
C VAL A 123 7.34 11.11 7.03
N CYS A 124 6.77 12.21 7.53
CA CYS A 124 7.17 12.78 8.81
C CYS A 124 6.88 11.84 9.99
N ALA A 125 5.71 11.21 10.00
CA ALA A 125 5.32 10.28 11.05
C ALA A 125 6.21 9.02 11.08
N GLU A 126 6.53 8.45 9.92
CA GLU A 126 7.40 7.26 9.83
C GLU A 126 8.85 7.56 10.20
N LEU A 127 9.34 8.78 9.94
CA LEU A 127 10.63 9.21 10.44
C LEU A 127 10.66 9.29 11.97
N PHE A 128 9.61 9.83 12.61
CA PHE A 128 9.49 9.83 14.06
C PHE A 128 9.48 8.41 14.62
N ASN A 129 8.66 7.52 14.05
CA ASN A 129 8.59 6.11 14.43
C ASN A 129 9.98 5.46 14.38
N THR A 130 10.71 5.67 13.28
CA THR A 130 12.09 5.17 13.11
C THR A 130 13.01 5.65 14.23
N TYR A 131 13.02 6.96 14.53
CA TYR A 131 13.90 7.52 15.57
C TYR A 131 13.51 7.11 17.00
N ILE A 132 12.21 6.89 17.25
CA ILE A 132 11.73 6.38 18.54
C ILE A 132 12.24 4.95 18.76
N ARG A 133 12.19 4.10 17.74
CA ARG A 133 12.67 2.72 17.79
C ARG A 133 14.19 2.63 17.95
N GLU A 134 14.94 3.46 17.22
CA GLU A 134 16.38 3.60 17.41
C GLU A 134 16.74 3.97 18.86
N ALA A 135 15.93 4.82 19.52
CA ALA A 135 16.18 5.24 20.90
C ALA A 135 15.86 4.18 21.96
N ILE A 136 15.14 3.10 21.61
CA ILE A 136 14.82 1.99 22.52
C ILE A 136 15.63 0.72 22.25
N ASP A 137 16.63 0.77 21.36
CA ASP A 137 17.47 -0.36 20.94
C ASP A 137 16.64 -1.56 20.43
N GLU A 138 15.45 -1.30 19.88
CA GLU A 138 14.63 -2.34 19.28
C GLU A 138 15.26 -2.74 17.94
N VAL A 139 15.91 -3.90 17.92
CA VAL A 139 16.49 -4.49 16.72
C VAL A 139 15.34 -4.74 15.75
N GLN A 140 15.37 -4.08 14.59
CA GLN A 140 14.53 -4.47 13.46
C GLN A 140 14.76 -5.97 13.25
N PRO A 141 13.71 -6.81 13.17
CA PRO A 141 13.90 -8.17 12.68
C PRO A 141 14.70 -8.09 11.37
N ASP A 142 15.63 -9.01 11.14
CA ASP A 142 16.33 -9.22 9.87
C ASP A 142 15.35 -9.67 8.76
N ASN A 143 14.20 -8.99 8.63
CA ASN A 143 13.24 -9.14 7.56
C ASN A 143 13.70 -8.24 6.43
N TYR A 144 14.64 -8.73 5.61
CA TYR A 144 14.98 -8.23 4.28
C TYR A 144 14.17 -7.00 3.81
N GLY A 145 14.56 -5.80 4.23
CA GLY A 145 14.01 -4.54 3.72
C GLY A 145 12.54 -4.19 4.07
N VAL A 146 11.82 -4.97 4.88
CA VAL A 146 10.42 -4.67 5.22
C VAL A 146 10.36 -3.73 6.42
N ILE A 147 10.10 -2.45 6.15
CA ILE A 147 9.83 -1.43 7.19
C ILE A 147 8.46 -1.73 7.81
N GLU A 148 8.42 -1.90 9.13
CA GLU A 148 7.15 -2.00 9.89
C GLU A 148 6.33 -0.74 9.65
N LYS A 149 5.21 -0.85 8.93
CA LYS A 149 4.27 0.25 8.73
C LYS A 149 3.20 0.21 9.80
N ARG A 150 2.71 1.38 10.20
CA ARG A 150 1.59 1.53 11.12
C ARG A 150 0.45 2.28 10.44
N ASN A 151 -0.79 1.98 10.82
CA ASN A 151 -1.95 2.74 10.36
C ASN A 151 -2.00 4.10 11.08
N GLU A 152 -2.97 4.93 10.72
CA GLU A 152 -3.16 6.29 11.25
C GLU A 152 -3.16 6.28 12.79
N ILE A 153 -3.87 5.32 13.39
CA ILE A 153 -4.02 5.14 14.85
C ILE A 153 -2.85 4.36 15.50
N GLY A 154 -1.73 4.20 14.78
CA GLY A 154 -0.48 3.63 15.29
C GLY A 154 -0.45 2.10 15.44
N GLU A 155 -1.47 1.38 14.99
CA GLU A 155 -1.48 -0.09 14.98
C GLU A 155 -0.57 -0.63 13.87
N VAL A 156 0.13 -1.72 14.15
CA VAL A 156 1.04 -2.37 13.18
C VAL A 156 0.23 -2.94 12.03
N ILE A 157 0.58 -2.51 10.80
CA ILE A 157 0.08 -3.09 9.57
C ILE A 157 0.98 -4.29 9.24
N PRO A 158 0.45 -5.52 9.27
CA PRO A 158 1.25 -6.70 9.01
C PRO A 158 1.79 -6.68 7.58
N PRO A 159 3.01 -7.18 7.32
CA PRO A 159 3.44 -7.49 5.97
C PRO A 159 2.78 -8.78 5.47
N VAL A 160 2.87 -9.03 4.16
CA VAL A 160 2.47 -10.30 3.58
C VAL A 160 3.27 -11.43 4.24
N PRO A 161 2.61 -12.51 4.72
CA PRO A 161 3.29 -13.59 5.41
C PRO A 161 4.40 -14.24 4.56
N ILE A 162 5.60 -14.30 5.12
CA ILE A 162 6.76 -15.00 4.52
C ILE A 162 6.70 -16.52 4.73
N VAL A 163 5.85 -16.98 5.65
CA VAL A 163 5.56 -18.40 5.90
C VAL A 163 4.16 -18.76 5.43
N ALA A 164 3.96 -20.03 5.08
CA ALA A 164 2.67 -20.50 4.60
C ALA A 164 1.56 -20.34 5.66
N VAL A 165 0.48 -19.67 5.29
CA VAL A 165 -0.72 -19.42 6.09
C VAL A 165 -1.97 -19.78 5.29
N ARG A 166 -3.12 -19.88 5.96
CA ARG A 166 -4.38 -20.28 5.30
C ARG A 166 -5.32 -19.10 5.11
N TYR A 167 -5.90 -18.98 3.92
CA TYR A 167 -7.05 -18.11 3.65
C TYR A 167 -8.36 -18.90 3.67
N HIS A 168 -9.38 -18.38 4.34
CA HIS A 168 -10.73 -18.92 4.33
C HIS A 168 -11.77 -17.83 4.68
N ASN A 169 -12.83 -17.71 3.87
CA ASN A 169 -13.96 -16.78 4.10
C ASN A 169 -13.54 -15.34 4.41
N GLY A 170 -12.64 -14.76 3.61
CA GLY A 170 -12.17 -13.39 3.83
C GLY A 170 -11.13 -13.25 4.93
N LYS A 171 -10.72 -14.34 5.60
CA LYS A 171 -9.81 -14.29 6.75
C LYS A 171 -8.53 -15.07 6.50
N ILE A 172 -7.42 -14.54 6.98
CA ILE A 172 -6.08 -15.13 6.91
C ILE A 172 -5.68 -15.54 8.33
N TYR A 173 -5.35 -16.81 8.49
CA TYR A 173 -5.02 -17.44 9.77
C TYR A 173 -3.50 -17.61 9.88
N THR A 174 -2.85 -16.76 10.68
CA THR A 174 -1.39 -16.71 10.87
C THR A 174 -0.91 -17.55 12.07
N GLY A 175 -1.80 -18.32 12.70
CA GLY A 175 -1.55 -19.08 13.92
C GLY A 175 -1.82 -18.27 15.17
N ASP A 176 -1.11 -17.14 15.32
CA ASP A 176 -1.19 -16.27 16.50
C ASP A 176 -2.19 -15.12 16.33
N SER A 177 -2.65 -14.86 15.10
CA SER A 177 -3.65 -13.83 14.80
C SER A 177 -4.56 -14.20 13.63
N ILE A 178 -5.61 -13.40 13.45
CA ILE A 178 -6.51 -13.47 12.30
C ILE A 178 -6.49 -12.10 11.64
N ILE A 179 -6.15 -12.07 10.35
CA ILE A 179 -6.19 -10.86 9.54
C ILE A 179 -7.44 -10.95 8.66
N GLU A 180 -8.34 -9.97 8.79
CA GLU A 180 -9.55 -9.88 7.98
C GLU A 180 -9.24 -9.05 6.73
N LEU A 181 -9.42 -9.65 5.55
CA LEU A 181 -9.38 -8.88 4.31
C LEU A 181 -10.65 -8.04 4.25
N SER A 182 -10.51 -6.73 4.00
CA SER A 182 -11.64 -5.80 3.83
C SER A 182 -12.73 -6.42 2.96
N PRO A 183 -14.02 -6.28 3.35
CA PRO A 183 -15.11 -6.80 2.54
C PRO A 183 -15.01 -6.22 1.13
N TYR A 184 -15.11 -7.12 0.15
CA TYR A 184 -14.97 -6.79 -1.25
C TYR A 184 -16.02 -5.75 -1.67
N LEU A 185 -15.58 -4.54 -1.97
CA LEU A 185 -16.37 -3.59 -2.75
C LEU A 185 -16.13 -3.94 -4.22
N GLU A 186 -17.13 -4.52 -4.88
CA GLU A 186 -17.03 -4.71 -6.33
C GLU A 186 -16.79 -3.33 -6.96
N PRO A 187 -15.83 -3.17 -7.89
CA PRO A 187 -15.86 -2.00 -8.76
C PRO A 187 -17.24 -1.98 -9.43
N ALA A 188 -17.86 -0.80 -9.53
CA ALA A 188 -19.14 -0.70 -10.23
C ALA A 188 -18.96 -1.31 -11.62
N GLU A 189 -19.87 -2.20 -12.06
CA GLU A 189 -19.72 -2.90 -13.35
C GLU A 189 -19.48 -1.93 -14.52
N GLU A 190 -20.02 -0.71 -14.40
CA GLU A 190 -19.87 0.42 -15.32
C GLU A 190 -18.43 0.94 -15.42
N GLU A 191 -17.64 0.92 -14.35
CA GLU A 191 -16.22 1.34 -14.37
C GLU A 191 -15.34 0.34 -15.13
N SER A 192 -15.73 -0.95 -15.13
CA SER A 192 -14.99 -2.02 -15.78
C SER A 192 -15.22 -2.07 -17.29
N ASP A 193 -16.40 -1.67 -17.76
CA ASP A 193 -16.78 -1.73 -19.18
C ASP A 193 -16.04 -0.69 -20.04
N GLU A 194 -15.41 0.30 -19.40
CA GLU A 194 -14.65 1.36 -20.05
C GLU A 194 -13.15 1.07 -20.20
N LEU A 195 -12.65 -0.05 -19.66
CA LEU A 195 -11.23 -0.33 -19.55
C LEU A 195 -10.62 -0.95 -20.82
N PRO A 196 -9.31 -0.72 -21.09
CA PRO A 196 -8.64 -1.20 -22.30
C PRO A 196 -8.76 -2.71 -22.56
N TYR A 197 -8.81 -3.55 -21.52
CA TYR A 197 -8.96 -4.99 -21.70
C TYR A 197 -10.30 -5.38 -22.37
N ILE A 198 -11.36 -4.56 -22.22
CA ILE A 198 -12.63 -4.78 -22.91
C ILE A 198 -12.45 -4.57 -24.41
N ASP A 199 -11.73 -3.53 -24.82
CA ASP A 199 -11.45 -3.26 -26.23
C ASP A 199 -10.60 -4.38 -26.84
N ALA A 200 -9.60 -4.87 -26.10
CA ALA A 200 -8.82 -6.03 -26.51
C ALA A 200 -9.69 -7.30 -26.67
N LEU A 201 -10.72 -7.49 -25.84
CA LEU A 201 -11.70 -8.57 -26.03
C LEU A 201 -12.58 -8.32 -27.27
N MET A 202 -12.98 -7.08 -27.54
CA MET A 202 -13.80 -6.73 -28.72
C MET A 202 -13.03 -7.00 -30.01
N GLU A 203 -11.73 -6.70 -30.03
CA GLU A 203 -10.83 -7.01 -31.13
C GLU A 203 -10.75 -8.52 -31.40
N VAL A 204 -10.54 -9.32 -30.35
CA VAL A 204 -10.53 -10.79 -30.39
C VAL A 204 -11.84 -11.33 -30.97
N TYR A 205 -12.98 -10.81 -30.52
CA TYR A 205 -14.27 -11.29 -31.01
C TYR A 205 -14.55 -10.82 -32.45
N SER A 206 -14.07 -9.63 -32.82
CA SER A 206 -14.22 -9.11 -34.17
C SER A 206 -13.48 -9.98 -35.18
N GLU A 207 -12.24 -10.36 -34.86
CA GLU A 207 -11.47 -11.30 -35.67
C GLU A 207 -12.14 -12.67 -35.74
N LYS A 208 -12.58 -13.21 -34.59
CA LYS A 208 -13.17 -14.56 -34.51
C LYS A 208 -14.48 -14.68 -35.28
N GLU A 209 -15.33 -13.66 -35.28
CA GLU A 209 -16.59 -13.64 -36.03
C GLU A 209 -16.48 -13.01 -37.42
N LYS A 210 -15.31 -12.44 -37.79
CA LYS A 210 -15.07 -11.72 -39.04
C LYS A 210 -16.09 -10.60 -39.29
N ARG A 211 -16.48 -9.90 -38.23
CA ARG A 211 -17.38 -8.74 -38.25
C ARG A 211 -17.00 -7.80 -37.11
N SER A 212 -17.29 -6.50 -37.25
CA SER A 212 -17.01 -5.55 -36.17
C SER A 212 -17.87 -5.83 -34.95
N ILE A 213 -17.22 -6.12 -33.82
CA ILE A 213 -17.82 -6.20 -32.49
C ILE A 213 -17.38 -4.97 -31.70
N SER A 214 -18.32 -4.37 -31.00
CA SER A 214 -18.11 -3.22 -30.13
C SER A 214 -18.85 -3.43 -28.82
N ARG A 215 -18.59 -2.56 -27.85
CA ARG A 215 -19.20 -2.62 -26.52
C ARG A 215 -20.75 -2.60 -26.60
N GLU A 216 -21.29 -1.83 -27.54
CA GLU A 216 -22.74 -1.67 -27.74
C GLU A 216 -23.42 -2.90 -28.35
N ASN A 217 -22.66 -3.72 -29.10
CA ASN A 217 -23.22 -4.85 -29.83
C ASN A 217 -22.79 -6.21 -29.25
N ILE A 218 -22.20 -6.24 -28.04
CA ILE A 218 -21.76 -7.45 -27.35
C ILE A 218 -22.86 -8.51 -27.20
N THR A 219 -24.12 -8.08 -27.06
CA THR A 219 -25.29 -8.96 -26.95
C THR A 219 -25.53 -9.77 -28.22
N THR A 220 -25.00 -9.33 -29.36
CA THR A 220 -25.14 -10.00 -30.66
C THR A 220 -24.16 -11.16 -30.85
N LEU A 221 -23.13 -11.30 -29.99
CA LEU A 221 -22.14 -12.37 -30.08
C LEU A 221 -22.80 -13.74 -30.01
N LYS A 222 -22.17 -14.76 -30.63
CA LYS A 222 -22.57 -16.16 -30.40
C LYS A 222 -22.55 -16.52 -28.92
N THR A 223 -23.47 -17.39 -28.50
CA THR A 223 -23.69 -17.75 -27.09
C THR A 223 -22.42 -18.13 -26.34
N PHE A 224 -21.52 -18.90 -26.97
CA PHE A 224 -20.26 -19.31 -26.33
C PHE A 224 -19.29 -18.13 -26.09
N LEU A 225 -19.27 -17.14 -27.01
CA LEU A 225 -18.45 -15.93 -26.84
C LEU A 225 -19.03 -14.99 -25.80
N ARG A 226 -20.37 -14.88 -25.69
CA ARG A 226 -21.00 -14.14 -24.58
C ARG A 226 -20.66 -14.75 -23.23
N LYS A 227 -20.70 -16.08 -23.13
CA LYS A 227 -20.26 -16.79 -21.92
C LYS A 227 -18.80 -16.52 -21.63
N HIS A 228 -17.93 -16.63 -22.64
CA HIS A 228 -16.52 -16.32 -22.52
C HIS A 228 -16.29 -14.89 -22.00
N TYR A 229 -16.96 -13.89 -22.58
CA TYR A 229 -16.91 -12.50 -22.15
C TYR A 229 -17.29 -12.32 -20.68
N SER A 230 -18.42 -12.89 -20.25
CA SER A 230 -18.87 -12.84 -18.86
C SER A 230 -17.85 -13.49 -17.90
N ASP A 231 -17.25 -14.62 -18.30
CA ASP A 231 -16.20 -15.27 -17.52
C ASP A 231 -14.92 -14.41 -17.43
N GLN A 232 -14.56 -13.69 -18.51
CA GLN A 232 -13.41 -12.76 -18.49
C GLN A 232 -13.66 -11.52 -17.63
N LYS A 233 -14.85 -10.90 -17.69
CA LYS A 233 -15.22 -9.81 -16.78
C LYS A 233 -15.12 -10.25 -15.33
N ARG A 234 -15.68 -11.42 -15.00
CA ARG A 234 -15.61 -11.98 -13.64
C ARG A 234 -14.17 -12.23 -13.19
N ALA A 235 -13.29 -12.67 -14.09
CA ALA A 235 -11.88 -12.87 -13.79
C ALA A 235 -11.17 -11.55 -13.46
N TYR A 236 -11.33 -10.53 -14.31
CA TYR A 236 -10.76 -9.19 -14.08
C TYR A 236 -11.23 -8.61 -12.74
N VAL A 237 -12.54 -8.61 -12.51
CA VAL A 237 -13.19 -8.13 -11.29
C VAL A 237 -12.64 -8.83 -10.04
N GLY A 238 -12.45 -10.16 -10.09
CA GLY A 238 -11.83 -10.94 -9.02
C GLY A 238 -10.37 -10.54 -8.72
N ALA A 239 -9.55 -10.37 -9.77
CA ALA A 239 -8.14 -9.99 -9.61
C ALA A 239 -7.97 -8.55 -9.11
N TYR A 240 -8.72 -7.60 -9.67
CA TYR A 240 -8.71 -6.21 -9.23
C TYR A 240 -9.18 -6.06 -7.78
N GLY A 241 -10.24 -6.79 -7.42
CA GLY A 241 -10.70 -6.89 -6.03
C GLY A 241 -9.63 -7.42 -5.08
N LEU A 242 -8.88 -8.44 -5.51
CA LEU A 242 -7.78 -8.99 -4.74
C LEU A 242 -6.64 -7.97 -4.56
N GLN A 243 -6.23 -7.29 -5.63
CA GLN A 243 -5.20 -6.24 -5.58
C GLN A 243 -5.52 -5.18 -4.52
N ARG A 244 -6.75 -4.66 -4.53
CA ARG A 244 -7.20 -3.65 -3.57
C ARG A 244 -7.14 -4.15 -2.13
N ARG A 245 -7.70 -5.34 -1.86
CA ARG A 245 -7.71 -5.91 -0.51
C ARG A 245 -6.30 -6.14 0.03
N ILE A 246 -5.38 -6.62 -0.82
CA ILE A 246 -3.99 -6.83 -0.44
C ILE A 246 -3.32 -5.51 -0.07
N ARG A 247 -3.48 -4.47 -0.90
CA ARG A 247 -2.92 -3.13 -0.66
C ARG A 247 -3.43 -2.52 0.64
N GLU A 248 -4.71 -2.72 0.95
CA GLU A 248 -5.32 -2.16 2.17
C GLU A 248 -4.87 -2.88 3.44
N VAL A 249 -4.59 -4.18 3.36
CA VAL A 249 -4.36 -5.03 4.53
C VAL A 249 -2.88 -5.19 4.85
N PHE A 250 -2.01 -5.18 3.84
CA PHE A 250 -0.60 -5.49 4.00
C PHE A 250 0.29 -4.29 3.71
N SER A 251 1.30 -4.10 4.56
CA SER A 251 2.24 -2.98 4.46
C SER A 251 3.07 -2.99 3.17
N ASP A 252 3.44 -4.17 2.68
CA ASP A 252 4.13 -4.43 1.42
C ASP A 252 3.19 -4.98 0.32
N GLY A 253 1.87 -4.89 0.51
CA GLY A 253 0.87 -5.49 -0.37
C GLY A 253 0.97 -5.04 -1.83
N GLU A 254 1.20 -3.75 -2.07
CA GLU A 254 1.39 -3.18 -3.43
C GLU A 254 2.62 -3.79 -4.13
N GLU A 255 3.75 -3.86 -3.43
CA GLU A 255 5.00 -4.43 -3.95
C GLU A 255 4.86 -5.92 -4.25
N GLN A 256 4.20 -6.66 -3.35
CA GLN A 256 3.96 -8.09 -3.52
C GLN A 256 2.98 -8.37 -4.68
N PHE A 257 2.00 -7.49 -4.92
CA PHE A 257 1.12 -7.61 -6.07
C PHE A 257 1.83 -7.25 -7.38
N ALA A 258 2.62 -6.18 -7.41
CA ALA A 258 3.45 -5.84 -8.58
C ALA A 258 4.44 -6.97 -8.93
N THR A 259 5.01 -7.62 -7.91
CA THR A 259 5.85 -8.82 -8.08
C THR A 259 5.05 -9.97 -8.71
N LEU A 260 3.84 -10.23 -8.22
CA LEU A 260 2.94 -11.25 -8.79
C LEU A 260 2.58 -10.96 -10.25
N GLU A 261 2.29 -9.70 -10.58
CA GLU A 261 1.92 -9.25 -11.92
C GLU A 261 3.09 -9.38 -12.91
N ASN A 262 4.29 -8.92 -12.54
CA ASN A 262 5.49 -9.07 -13.36
C ASN A 262 5.87 -10.53 -13.59
N ASP A 263 5.81 -11.34 -12.54
CA ASP A 263 6.08 -12.77 -12.59
C ASP A 263 5.04 -13.53 -13.43
N THR A 264 3.80 -13.06 -13.44
CA THR A 264 2.75 -13.54 -14.34
C THR A 264 3.08 -13.19 -15.80
N TYR A 265 3.52 -11.96 -16.08
CA TYR A 265 3.92 -11.56 -17.43
C TYR A 265 5.06 -12.42 -17.96
N GLU A 266 6.15 -12.60 -17.19
CA GLU A 266 7.27 -13.48 -17.57
C GLU A 266 6.81 -14.92 -17.85
N CYS A 267 5.84 -15.43 -17.10
CA CYS A 267 5.29 -16.78 -17.32
C CYS A 267 4.52 -16.90 -18.65
N ILE A 268 3.80 -15.86 -19.06
CA ILE A 268 2.97 -15.89 -20.26
C ILE A 268 3.69 -15.37 -21.50
N GLU A 269 4.76 -14.57 -21.37
CA GLU A 269 5.46 -13.91 -22.47
C GLU A 269 5.81 -14.86 -23.64
N PRO A 270 6.39 -16.05 -23.42
CA PRO A 270 6.70 -16.98 -24.51
C PRO A 270 5.46 -17.51 -25.24
N VAL A 271 4.33 -17.61 -24.52
CA VAL A 271 3.04 -18.02 -25.09
C VAL A 271 2.38 -16.83 -25.78
N TYR A 272 2.47 -15.63 -25.21
CA TYR A 272 1.91 -14.43 -25.78
C TYR A 272 2.51 -14.15 -27.16
N TYR A 273 3.84 -14.09 -27.28
CA TYR A 273 4.57 -13.81 -28.53
C TYR A 273 4.69 -14.99 -29.51
N ASN A 274 3.92 -16.06 -29.32
CA ASN A 274 3.95 -17.18 -30.25
C ASN A 274 3.15 -16.87 -31.53
N ASP A 275 3.86 -16.61 -32.63
CA ASP A 275 3.30 -16.33 -33.96
C ASP A 275 2.59 -17.54 -34.63
N SER A 276 2.62 -18.73 -34.01
CA SER A 276 1.98 -19.93 -34.55
C SER A 276 0.46 -19.97 -34.33
N TYR A 277 -0.10 -19.04 -33.55
CA TYR A 277 -1.54 -18.99 -33.32
C TYR A 277 -2.30 -18.40 -34.51
N ASN A 278 -3.42 -19.04 -34.87
CA ASN A 278 -4.22 -18.65 -36.03
C ASN A 278 -5.14 -17.44 -35.78
N SER A 279 -5.37 -17.09 -34.52
CA SER A 279 -6.22 -15.97 -34.12
C SER A 279 -5.84 -15.49 -32.73
N GLY A 280 -6.17 -14.24 -32.43
CA GLY A 280 -6.03 -13.68 -31.09
C GLY A 280 -6.91 -14.37 -30.05
N PHE A 281 -8.03 -14.97 -30.47
CA PHE A 281 -8.82 -15.83 -29.58
C PHE A 281 -8.01 -17.06 -29.14
N ASP A 282 -7.30 -17.71 -30.05
CA ASP A 282 -6.51 -18.91 -29.74
C ASP A 282 -5.30 -18.55 -28.84
N ARG A 283 -4.68 -17.39 -29.09
CA ARG A 283 -3.62 -16.80 -28.25
C ARG A 283 -4.12 -16.51 -26.83
N LEU A 284 -5.24 -15.81 -26.70
CA LEU A 284 -5.86 -15.52 -25.41
C LEU A 284 -6.18 -16.81 -24.64
N GLN A 285 -6.78 -17.81 -25.29
CA GLN A 285 -7.03 -19.11 -24.63
C GLN A 285 -5.74 -19.77 -24.14
N ALA A 286 -4.68 -19.76 -24.96
CA ALA A 286 -3.41 -20.38 -24.60
C ALA A 286 -2.75 -19.66 -23.42
N VAL A 287 -2.75 -18.33 -23.41
CA VAL A 287 -2.23 -17.52 -22.29
C VAL A 287 -3.01 -17.78 -21.01
N LEU A 288 -4.35 -17.79 -21.07
CA LEU A 288 -5.18 -18.08 -19.89
C LEU A 288 -4.99 -19.53 -19.40
N ALA A 289 -4.67 -20.47 -20.27
CA ALA A 289 -4.32 -21.83 -19.88
C ALA A 289 -2.93 -21.91 -19.23
N GLN A 290 -1.95 -21.18 -19.78
CA GLN A 290 -0.58 -21.12 -19.27
C GLN A 290 -0.53 -20.57 -17.85
N VAL A 291 -1.20 -19.44 -17.58
CA VAL A 291 -1.16 -18.81 -16.25
C VAL A 291 -1.80 -19.69 -15.17
N VAL A 292 -2.82 -20.47 -15.52
CA VAL A 292 -3.50 -21.39 -14.59
C VAL A 292 -2.70 -22.68 -14.39
N GLY A 293 -2.07 -23.20 -15.45
CA GLY A 293 -1.34 -24.46 -15.41
C GLY A 293 0.05 -24.35 -14.80
N ASN A 294 0.73 -23.22 -15.01
CA ASN A 294 2.11 -22.97 -14.59
C ASN A 294 2.23 -21.65 -13.83
N PRO A 295 1.49 -21.46 -12.72
CA PRO A 295 1.53 -20.19 -12.01
C PRO A 295 2.91 -19.96 -11.41
N SER A 296 3.51 -18.83 -11.73
CA SER A 296 4.80 -18.44 -11.15
C SER A 296 4.61 -17.99 -9.70
N ARG A 297 5.61 -18.20 -8.84
CA ARG A 297 5.48 -18.14 -7.37
C ARG A 297 6.51 -17.24 -6.69
N LYS A 298 6.97 -16.17 -7.34
CA LYS A 298 7.95 -15.25 -6.73
C LYS A 298 7.35 -14.42 -5.58
N SER A 299 6.08 -14.01 -5.71
CA SER A 299 5.39 -13.19 -4.69
C SER A 299 5.09 -13.97 -3.41
N ALA A 300 5.28 -13.33 -2.25
CA ALA A 300 4.93 -13.89 -0.95
C ALA A 300 3.42 -14.13 -0.79
N LEU A 301 2.58 -13.55 -1.66
CA LEU A 301 1.13 -13.80 -1.68
C LEU A 301 0.79 -15.29 -1.87
N TYR A 302 1.68 -16.06 -2.51
CA TYR A 302 1.51 -17.51 -2.64
C TYR A 302 1.68 -18.29 -1.34
N ASN A 303 2.26 -17.67 -0.31
CA ASN A 303 2.27 -18.25 1.03
C ASN A 303 0.87 -18.23 1.66
N ILE A 304 -0.04 -17.38 1.17
CA ILE A 304 -1.43 -17.33 1.64
C ILE A 304 -2.25 -18.35 0.85
N SER A 305 -2.22 -19.61 1.29
CA SER A 305 -2.87 -20.72 0.61
C SER A 305 -4.38 -20.48 0.46
N GLY A 306 -4.84 -20.50 -0.80
CA GLY A 306 -6.24 -20.29 -1.18
C GLY A 306 -6.60 -18.84 -1.52
N LEU A 307 -5.66 -17.89 -1.40
CA LEU A 307 -5.89 -16.48 -1.74
C LEU A 307 -5.97 -16.24 -3.25
N ILE A 308 -5.03 -16.82 -4.00
CA ILE A 308 -4.93 -16.69 -5.45
C ILE A 308 -5.36 -18.02 -6.09
N GLY A 309 -6.46 -17.99 -6.85
CA GLY A 309 -6.95 -19.11 -7.63
C GLY A 309 -6.85 -18.87 -9.14
N ALA A 310 -7.41 -19.83 -9.88
CA ALA A 310 -7.46 -19.76 -11.34
C ALA A 310 -8.28 -18.57 -11.88
N LEU A 311 -9.23 -18.05 -11.08
CA LEU A 311 -10.03 -16.89 -11.47
C LEU A 311 -9.16 -15.63 -11.45
N GLU A 312 -8.46 -15.40 -10.34
CA GLU A 312 -7.59 -14.24 -10.15
C GLU A 312 -6.41 -14.27 -11.11
N GLN A 313 -5.81 -15.44 -11.35
CA GLN A 313 -4.74 -15.61 -12.33
C GLN A 313 -5.15 -15.19 -13.75
N LYS A 314 -6.36 -15.57 -14.18
CA LYS A 314 -6.89 -15.12 -15.48
C LYS A 314 -7.16 -13.62 -15.48
N GLY A 315 -7.61 -13.06 -14.37
CA GLY A 315 -7.86 -11.64 -14.22
C GLY A 315 -6.61 -10.78 -14.28
N ILE A 316 -5.47 -11.27 -13.76
CA ILE A 316 -4.18 -10.58 -13.85
C ILE A 316 -3.77 -10.37 -15.32
N CYS A 317 -4.09 -11.29 -16.23
CA CYS A 317 -3.86 -11.07 -17.66
C CYS A 317 -4.61 -9.84 -18.21
N HIS A 318 -5.79 -9.52 -17.68
CA HIS A 318 -6.54 -8.32 -18.07
C HIS A 318 -5.98 -7.06 -17.42
N ILE A 319 -5.45 -7.15 -16.19
CA ILE A 319 -4.68 -6.07 -15.56
C ILE A 319 -3.46 -5.73 -16.42
N LEU A 320 -2.71 -6.73 -16.89
CA LEU A 320 -1.58 -6.54 -17.81
C LEU A 320 -1.94 -5.81 -19.12
N VAL A 321 -3.18 -5.99 -19.62
CA VAL A 321 -3.67 -5.24 -20.79
C VAL A 321 -3.93 -3.78 -20.43
N ASN A 322 -4.60 -3.54 -19.31
CA ASN A 322 -4.87 -2.17 -18.82
C ASN A 322 -3.57 -1.40 -18.56
N ASP A 323 -2.55 -2.09 -18.04
CA ASP A 323 -1.21 -1.54 -17.77
C ASP A 323 -0.32 -1.48 -19.01
N LYS A 324 -0.87 -1.80 -20.20
CA LYS A 324 -0.20 -1.74 -21.51
C LYS A 324 1.02 -2.64 -21.67
N LYS A 325 1.19 -3.64 -20.80
CA LYS A 325 2.19 -4.71 -20.95
C LYS A 325 1.79 -5.73 -22.03
N ILE A 326 0.49 -5.94 -22.17
CA ILE A 326 -0.12 -6.66 -23.30
C ILE A 326 -0.84 -5.62 -24.15
N LYS A 327 -0.39 -5.40 -25.39
CA LYS A 327 -0.94 -4.35 -26.25
C LYS A 327 -2.25 -4.78 -26.91
N SER A 328 -2.21 -5.95 -27.54
CA SER A 328 -3.34 -6.55 -28.23
C SER A 328 -3.18 -8.06 -28.21
N TRP A 329 -4.33 -8.74 -28.23
CA TRP A 329 -4.38 -10.19 -28.40
C TRP A 329 -4.35 -10.58 -29.87
N VAL A 330 -4.53 -9.67 -30.83
CA VAL A 330 -4.53 -9.94 -32.28
C VAL A 330 -3.22 -9.46 -32.91
N ASP A 331 -2.83 -8.20 -32.69
CA ASP A 331 -1.58 -7.58 -33.16
C ASP A 331 -0.63 -7.24 -32.00
N MET A 332 0.29 -8.17 -31.70
CA MET A 332 1.22 -8.05 -30.57
C MET A 332 2.26 -6.94 -30.74
N TYR A 333 2.49 -6.51 -31.98
CA TYR A 333 3.55 -5.56 -32.34
C TYR A 333 3.01 -4.17 -32.67
N ASP A 334 1.71 -3.92 -32.42
CA ASP A 334 1.12 -2.61 -32.65
C ASP A 334 1.90 -1.51 -31.90
N GLU A 335 2.43 -0.54 -32.65
CA GLU A 335 3.19 0.61 -32.13
C GLU A 335 2.31 1.82 -31.86
N SER A 336 1.00 1.75 -32.14
CA SER A 336 0.06 2.86 -31.96
C SER A 336 -0.43 3.01 -30.50
N ILE A 337 0.47 3.47 -29.61
CA ILE A 337 0.09 3.91 -28.25
C ILE A 337 0.80 5.21 -27.89
#